data_AF-A0A7K3QZF7-F1
#
_entry.id   AF-A0A7K3QZF7-F1
#
_cell.length_a   1.000
_cell.length_b   1.000
_cell.length_c   1.000
_cell.angle_alpha   90.00
_cell.angle_beta   90.00
_cell.angle_gamma   90.00
#
_symmetry.space_group_name_H-M   'P 1'
#
loop_
_entity.id
_entity.type
_entity.pdbx_description
1 polymer ?
#
loop_
_entity_poly.entity_id
_entity_poly.type
_entity_poly.pdbx_seq_one_letter_code
_entity_poly.pdbx_strand_id
1 'polypeptide(L)'
;MNLNIKQDKLFREALQCVEHGLYRSAHVTSFAALMDFIHEWIANDVSRLSAIQTNYTAWNIKQASDFRDQKDHTLFEVMKKQAFITNGMMKALQGLLAKRNECAHPDDYEPGINDTLGYLDEMMKRIGVLQKK
;
A
#
# COMPACT_ATOMS: atom_id res chain seq x y z
N MET A 1 0.80 -8.83 -14.08
CA MET A 1 0.63 -7.81 -13.03
C MET A 1 0.94 -6.47 -13.68
N ASN A 2 -0.04 -5.58 -13.82
CA ASN A 2 0.17 -4.28 -14.49
C ASN A 2 0.41 -3.19 -13.45
N LEU A 3 1.68 -2.94 -13.16
CA LEU A 3 2.11 -1.74 -12.43
C LEU A 3 2.36 -0.60 -13.42
N ASN A 4 2.19 0.64 -12.98
CA ASN A 4 2.71 1.78 -13.75
C ASN A 4 4.24 1.90 -13.58
N ILE A 5 4.88 2.72 -14.43
CA ILE A 5 6.34 2.90 -14.44
C ILE A 5 6.88 3.33 -13.07
N LYS A 6 6.15 4.17 -12.34
CA LYS A 6 6.55 4.67 -11.03
C LYS A 6 6.54 3.55 -9.97
N GLN A 7 5.48 2.74 -9.95
CA GLN A 7 5.33 1.61 -9.02
C GLN A 7 6.37 0.53 -9.30
N ASP A 8 6.59 0.18 -10.58
CA ASP A 8 7.65 -0.76 -10.98
C ASP A 8 9.03 -0.25 -10.54
N LYS A 9 9.33 1.04 -10.76
CA LYS A 9 10.57 1.65 -10.30
C LYS A 9 10.74 1.55 -8.78
N LEU A 10 9.71 1.88 -8.00
CA LEU A 10 9.77 1.80 -6.53
C LEU A 10 9.98 0.35 -6.04
N PHE A 11 9.35 -0.65 -6.66
CA PHE A 11 9.61 -2.05 -6.31
C PHE A 11 11.04 -2.48 -6.67
N ARG A 12 11.60 -2.00 -7.78
CA ARG A 12 13.01 -2.24 -8.12
C ARG A 12 13.96 -1.59 -7.12
N GLU A 13 13.68 -0.35 -6.71
CA GLU A 13 14.45 0.33 -5.66
C GLU A 13 14.36 -0.41 -4.32
N ALA A 14 13.20 -0.96 -3.98
CA ALA A 14 13.04 -1.81 -2.80
C ALA A 14 13.88 -3.10 -2.90
N LEU A 15 13.94 -3.75 -4.06
CA LEU A 15 14.81 -4.90 -4.29
C LEU A 15 16.30 -4.53 -4.19
N GLN A 16 16.71 -3.39 -4.73
CA GLN A 16 18.07 -2.89 -4.55
C GLN A 16 18.41 -2.68 -3.07
N CYS A 17 17.46 -2.21 -2.26
CA CYS A 17 17.66 -2.14 -0.82
C CYS A 17 17.91 -3.53 -0.22
N VAL A 18 17.15 -4.56 -0.62
CA VAL A 18 17.37 -5.94 -0.18
C VAL A 18 18.76 -6.45 -0.55
N GLU A 19 19.19 -6.22 -1.80
CA GLU A 19 20.50 -6.64 -2.32
C GLU A 19 21.67 -6.04 -1.52
N HIS A 20 21.48 -4.85 -0.94
CA HIS A 20 22.49 -4.15 -0.14
C HIS A 20 22.31 -4.32 1.38
N GLY A 21 21.40 -5.20 1.83
CA GLY A 21 21.14 -5.42 3.25
C GLY A 21 20.36 -4.29 3.94
N LEU A 22 19.77 -3.36 3.18
CA LEU A 22 18.97 -2.24 3.68
C LEU A 22 17.51 -2.65 3.88
N TYR A 23 17.28 -3.64 4.74
CA TYR A 23 15.98 -4.33 4.86
C TYR A 23 14.85 -3.42 5.35
N ARG A 24 15.13 -2.52 6.30
CA ARG A 24 14.16 -1.51 6.76
C ARG A 24 13.74 -0.57 5.63
N SER A 25 14.71 -0.08 4.85
CA SER A 25 14.45 0.77 3.69
C SER A 25 13.65 0.02 2.62
N ALA A 26 13.93 -1.26 2.39
CA ALA A 26 13.17 -2.09 1.47
C ALA A 26 11.67 -2.12 1.84
N HIS A 27 11.33 -2.30 3.13
CA HIS A 27 9.94 -2.29 3.61
C HIS A 27 9.26 -0.93 3.35
N VAL A 28 9.94 0.17 3.67
CA VAL A 28 9.39 1.53 3.49
C VAL A 28 9.15 1.84 2.00
N THR A 29 10.13 1.57 1.15
CA THR A 29 10.06 1.87 -0.29
C THR A 29 9.00 1.04 -1.00
N SER A 30 8.94 -0.26 -0.70
CA SER A 30 7.93 -1.15 -1.31
C SER A 30 6.52 -0.86 -0.81
N PHE A 31 6.35 -0.47 0.45
CA PHE A 31 5.05 -0.02 0.94
C PHE A 31 4.59 1.28 0.25
N ALA A 32 5.52 2.20 -0.05
CA ALA A 32 5.20 3.38 -0.86
C ALA A 32 4.70 3.01 -2.26
N ALA A 33 5.29 1.97 -2.88
CA ALA A 33 4.80 1.43 -4.16
C ALA A 33 3.39 0.85 -4.05
N LEU A 34 3.11 0.08 -2.99
CA LEU A 34 1.77 -0.46 -2.71
C LEU A 34 0.74 0.67 -2.54
N MET A 35 1.05 1.70 -1.75
CA MET A 35 0.12 2.80 -1.51
C MET A 35 -0.14 3.62 -2.78
N ASP A 36 0.90 3.90 -3.57
CA ASP A 36 0.72 4.53 -4.88
C ASP A 36 -0.20 3.70 -5.77
N PHE A 37 -0.01 2.37 -5.80
CA PHE A 37 -0.92 1.46 -6.50
C PHE A 37 -2.36 1.55 -5.98
N ILE A 38 -2.59 1.51 -4.67
CA ILE A 38 -3.93 1.58 -4.09
C ILE A 38 -4.62 2.91 -4.45
N HIS A 39 -3.90 4.03 -4.34
CA HIS A 39 -4.43 5.35 -4.66
C HIS A 39 -4.84 5.45 -6.13
N GLU A 40 -3.98 5.00 -7.04
CA GLU A 40 -4.25 4.94 -8.47
C GLU A 40 -5.39 3.96 -8.79
N TRP A 41 -5.43 2.79 -8.15
CA TRP A 41 -6.47 1.79 -8.36
C TRP A 41 -7.86 2.32 -7.97
N ILE A 42 -7.95 3.12 -6.91
CA ILE A 42 -9.20 3.80 -6.53
C ILE A 42 -9.52 4.93 -7.50
N ALA A 43 -8.56 5.84 -7.76
CA ALA A 43 -8.81 7.06 -8.53
C ALA A 43 -9.09 6.81 -10.02
N ASN A 44 -8.51 5.76 -10.61
CA ASN A 44 -8.71 5.42 -12.02
C ASN A 44 -10.05 4.70 -12.30
N ASP A 45 -10.85 4.43 -11.28
CA ASP A 45 -12.20 3.88 -11.43
C ASP A 45 -13.22 4.87 -10.87
N VAL A 46 -14.04 5.40 -11.77
CA VAL A 46 -15.06 6.42 -11.45
C VAL A 46 -16.04 5.93 -10.39
N SER A 47 -16.40 4.64 -10.39
CA SER A 47 -17.33 4.08 -9.41
C SER A 47 -16.72 4.03 -8.01
N ARG A 48 -15.46 3.61 -7.91
CA ARG A 48 -14.72 3.58 -6.63
C ARG A 48 -14.50 4.98 -6.08
N LEU A 49 -14.05 5.90 -6.93
CA LEU A 49 -13.82 7.29 -6.54
C LEU A 49 -15.11 7.97 -6.07
N SER A 50 -16.19 7.85 -6.85
CA SER A 50 -17.49 8.44 -6.53
C SER A 50 -18.06 7.90 -5.21
N ALA A 51 -17.92 6.60 -4.94
CA ALA A 51 -18.36 6.01 -3.69
C ALA A 51 -17.61 6.58 -2.47
N ILE A 52 -16.31 6.85 -2.58
CA ILE A 52 -15.57 7.56 -1.52
C ILE A 52 -16.04 9.00 -1.39
N GLN A 53 -16.09 9.77 -2.48
CA GLN A 53 -16.50 11.18 -2.45
C GLN A 53 -17.90 11.38 -1.84
N THR A 54 -18.83 10.46 -2.14
CA THR A 54 -20.20 10.50 -1.63
C THR A 54 -20.28 10.20 -0.14
N ASN A 55 -19.55 9.18 0.33
CA ASN A 55 -19.65 8.70 1.71
C ASN A 55 -18.66 9.34 2.69
N TYR A 56 -17.64 10.01 2.16
CA TYR A 56 -16.59 10.70 2.92
C TYR A 56 -16.41 12.12 2.36
N THR A 57 -17.47 12.92 2.42
CA THR A 57 -17.53 14.28 1.83
C THR A 57 -16.48 15.26 2.36
N ALA A 58 -15.92 15.00 3.55
CA ALA A 58 -14.80 15.76 4.10
C ALA A 58 -13.46 15.49 3.37
N TRP A 59 -13.36 14.36 2.67
CA TRP A 59 -12.18 14.00 1.88
C TRP A 59 -12.33 14.61 0.49
N ASN A 60 -11.64 15.71 0.23
CA ASN A 60 -11.62 16.39 -1.08
C ASN A 60 -10.71 15.64 -2.07
N ILE A 61 -11.08 14.39 -2.41
CA ILE A 61 -10.31 13.53 -3.32
C ILE A 61 -10.80 13.74 -4.75
N LYS A 62 -9.91 14.15 -5.66
CA LYS A 62 -10.17 14.29 -7.10
C LYS A 62 -9.22 13.44 -7.95
N GLN A 63 -8.07 13.10 -7.40
CA GLN A 63 -7.01 12.33 -8.07
C GLN A 63 -6.22 11.51 -7.03
N ALA A 64 -5.40 10.57 -7.51
CA ALA A 64 -4.64 9.64 -6.66
C ALA A 64 -3.74 10.35 -5.63
N SER A 65 -3.15 11.50 -5.97
CA SER A 65 -2.28 12.24 -5.06
C SER A 65 -3.00 12.78 -3.83
N ASP A 66 -4.30 13.04 -3.92
CA ASP A 66 -5.08 13.67 -2.84
C ASP A 66 -5.28 12.71 -1.66
N PHE A 67 -5.12 11.40 -1.89
CA PHE A 67 -5.14 10.41 -0.80
C PHE A 67 -3.95 10.53 0.15
N ARG A 68 -2.87 11.22 -0.24
CA ARG A 68 -1.68 11.39 0.62
C ARG A 68 -1.95 12.21 1.88
N ASP A 69 -3.02 13.01 1.87
CA ASP A 69 -3.45 13.77 3.04
C ASP A 69 -4.23 12.90 4.05
N GLN A 70 -4.57 11.66 3.66
CA GLN A 70 -5.30 10.71 4.50
C GLN A 70 -4.34 9.72 5.16
N LYS A 71 -4.67 9.29 6.38
CA LYS A 71 -3.92 8.23 7.05
C LYS A 71 -4.18 6.89 6.37
N ASP A 72 -3.13 6.14 6.05
CA ASP A 72 -3.21 4.81 5.41
C ASP A 72 -4.17 3.86 6.14
N HIS A 73 -4.07 3.80 7.48
CA HIS A 73 -4.97 2.99 8.30
C HIS A 73 -6.43 3.35 8.07
N THR A 74 -6.75 4.65 8.02
CA THR A 74 -8.12 5.12 7.78
C THR A 74 -8.56 4.77 6.36
N LEU A 75 -7.68 4.90 5.37
CA LEU A 75 -8.00 4.52 3.99
C LEU A 75 -8.40 3.04 3.89
N PHE A 76 -7.70 2.14 4.57
CA PHE A 76 -8.05 0.71 4.55
C PHE A 76 -9.43 0.43 5.17
N GLU A 77 -9.77 1.12 6.26
CA GLU A 77 -11.11 1.05 6.87
C GLU A 77 -12.19 1.57 5.91
N VAL A 78 -11.90 2.67 5.20
CA VAL A 78 -12.79 3.20 4.16
C VAL A 78 -13.00 2.18 3.04
N MET A 79 -11.93 1.60 2.50
CA MET A 79 -12.02 0.59 1.44
C MET A 79 -12.87 -0.61 1.87
N LYS A 80 -12.75 -1.04 3.13
CA LYS A 80 -13.58 -2.13 3.69
C LYS A 80 -15.04 -1.70 3.85
N LYS A 81 -15.30 -0.50 4.36
CA LYS A 81 -16.67 0.04 4.52
C LYS A 81 -17.38 0.22 3.19
N GLN A 82 -16.65 0.55 2.13
CA GLN A 82 -17.15 0.64 0.76
C GLN A 82 -17.19 -0.72 0.04
N ALA A 83 -16.90 -1.82 0.74
CA ALA A 83 -16.88 -3.18 0.20
C ALA A 83 -15.90 -3.42 -0.97
N PHE A 84 -14.92 -2.53 -1.18
CA PHE A 84 -13.86 -2.72 -2.18
C PHE A 84 -13.00 -3.92 -1.82
N ILE A 85 -12.75 -4.09 -0.52
CA ILE A 85 -11.95 -5.17 0.05
C ILE A 85 -12.70 -5.90 1.16
N THR A 86 -12.30 -7.15 1.41
CA THR A 86 -12.83 -7.94 2.54
C THR A 86 -12.18 -7.52 3.86
N ASN A 87 -12.78 -7.94 4.98
CA ASN A 87 -12.18 -7.77 6.30
C ASN A 87 -10.80 -8.43 6.42
N GLY A 88 -10.60 -9.59 5.77
CA GLY A 88 -9.29 -10.27 5.75
C GLY A 88 -8.23 -9.46 5.01
N MET A 89 -8.58 -8.88 3.87
CA MET A 89 -7.68 -8.00 3.11
C MET A 89 -7.31 -6.73 3.89
N MET A 90 -8.29 -6.12 4.57
CA MET A 90 -8.05 -4.95 5.43
C MET A 90 -7.04 -5.27 6.55
N LYS A 91 -7.24 -6.37 7.28
CA LYS A 91 -6.31 -6.82 8.33
C LYS A 91 -4.91 -7.10 7.77
N ALA A 92 -4.82 -7.69 6.58
CA ALA A 92 -3.54 -7.93 5.94
C ALA A 92 -2.81 -6.63 5.57
N LEU A 93 -3.51 -5.64 5.01
CA LEU A 93 -2.95 -4.31 4.71
C LEU A 93 -2.50 -3.57 5.99
N GLN A 94 -3.29 -3.67 7.06
CA GLN A 94 -2.92 -3.11 8.38
C GLN A 94 -1.68 -3.80 8.97
N GLY A 95 -1.53 -5.12 8.80
CA GLY A 95 -0.32 -5.83 9.18
C GLY A 95 0.91 -5.36 8.41
N LEU A 96 0.76 -5.13 7.10
CA LEU A 96 1.85 -4.58 6.28
C LEU A 96 2.24 -3.16 6.71
N LEU A 97 1.24 -2.32 7.04
CA LEU A 97 1.45 -0.98 7.57
C LEU A 97 2.17 -0.99 8.91
N ALA A 98 1.81 -1.90 9.82
CA ALA A 98 2.47 -2.04 11.12
C ALA A 98 3.96 -2.35 10.95
N LYS A 99 4.30 -3.33 10.09
CA LYS A 99 5.70 -3.65 9.77
C LYS A 99 6.46 -2.50 9.12
N ARG A 100 5.82 -1.76 8.21
CA ARG A 100 6.41 -0.54 7.65
C ARG A 100 6.71 0.49 8.73
N ASN A 101 5.80 0.68 9.69
CA ASN A 101 5.97 1.67 10.75
C ASN A 101 7.12 1.30 11.69
N GLU A 102 7.26 0.02 12.07
CA GLU A 102 8.42 -0.47 12.83
C GLU A 102 9.74 -0.16 12.09
N CYS A 103 9.77 -0.33 10.76
CA CYS A 103 10.95 0.00 9.95
C CYS A 103 11.22 1.50 9.81
N ALA A 104 10.18 2.34 9.85
CA ALA A 104 10.27 3.80 9.60
C ALA A 104 10.55 4.63 10.86
N HIS A 105 10.28 4.09 12.04
CA HIS A 105 10.51 4.75 13.33
C HIS A 105 11.83 4.28 13.96
N PRO A 106 12.44 5.07 14.87
CA PRO A 106 13.68 4.69 15.55
C PRO A 106 13.41 3.64 16.64
N ASP A 107 12.89 2.48 16.24
CA ASP A 107 12.64 1.32 17.08
C ASP A 107 13.74 0.26 16.86
N ASP A 108 13.83 -0.71 17.78
CA ASP A 108 14.82 -1.80 17.75
C ASP A 108 14.49 -2.92 16.74
N TYR A 109 13.44 -2.75 15.93
CA TYR A 109 13.04 -3.75 14.94
C TYR A 109 14.01 -3.78 13.75
N GLU A 110 14.68 -4.91 13.57
CA GLU A 110 15.63 -5.15 12.48
C GLU A 110 15.21 -6.41 11.70
N PRO A 111 14.51 -6.27 10.56
CA PRO A 111 14.09 -7.42 9.75
C PRO A 111 15.28 -8.07 9.03
N GLY A 112 15.24 -9.39 8.87
CA GLY A 112 16.21 -10.11 8.05
C GLY A 112 15.78 -10.21 6.58
N ILE A 113 16.63 -10.86 5.76
CA ILE A 113 16.34 -11.11 4.34
C ILE A 113 15.04 -11.89 4.13
N ASN A 114 14.79 -12.94 4.92
CA ASN A 114 13.61 -13.79 4.78
C ASN A 114 12.33 -13.02 5.13
N ASP A 115 12.35 -12.22 6.21
CA ASP A 115 11.22 -11.36 6.59
C ASP A 115 10.90 -10.37 5.47
N THR A 116 11.93 -9.77 4.89
CA THR A 116 11.80 -8.77 3.84
C THR A 116 11.27 -9.36 2.54
N LEU A 117 11.76 -10.53 2.11
CA LEU A 117 11.24 -11.23 0.94
C LEU A 117 9.79 -11.67 1.15
N GLY A 118 9.44 -12.15 2.34
CA GLY A 118 8.06 -12.48 2.70
C GLY A 118 7.15 -11.25 2.69
N TYR A 119 7.63 -10.11 3.18
CA TYR A 119 6.92 -8.83 3.14
C TYR A 119 6.62 -8.37 1.70
N LEU A 120 7.64 -8.40 0.83
CA LEU A 120 7.53 -8.08 -0.59
C LEU A 120 6.53 -9.00 -1.30
N ASP A 121 6.66 -10.32 -1.14
CA ASP A 121 5.74 -11.30 -1.72
C ASP A 121 4.29 -11.04 -1.28
N GLU A 122 4.07 -10.74 0.00
CA GLU A 122 2.73 -10.46 0.50
C GLU A 122 2.13 -9.19 -0.12
N MET A 123 2.90 -8.13 -0.31
CA MET A 123 2.43 -6.94 -1.03
C MET A 123 2.06 -7.26 -2.48
N MET A 124 2.88 -8.03 -3.18
CA MET A 124 2.61 -8.43 -4.57
C MET A 124 1.32 -9.25 -4.67
N LYS A 125 1.08 -10.15 -3.71
CA LYS A 125 -0.20 -10.87 -3.57
C LYS A 125 -1.37 -9.91 -3.35
N ARG A 126 -1.22 -8.88 -2.52
CA ARG A 126 -2.28 -7.88 -2.28
C ARG A 126 -2.62 -7.09 -3.54
N ILE A 127 -1.61 -6.65 -4.28
CA ILE A 127 -1.79 -6.00 -5.59
C ILE A 127 -2.51 -6.94 -6.55
N GLY A 128 -2.08 -8.20 -6.64
CA GLY A 128 -2.69 -9.21 -7.51
C GLY A 128 -4.16 -9.50 -7.17
N VAL A 129 -4.56 -9.39 -5.90
CA VAL A 129 -5.98 -9.50 -5.49
C VAL A 129 -6.79 -8.29 -5.95
N LEU A 130 -6.26 -7.08 -5.79
CA LEU A 130 -6.94 -5.84 -6.20
C LEU A 130 -7.09 -5.74 -7.72
N GLN A 131 -6.10 -6.18 -8.49
CA GLN A 131 -6.15 -6.16 -9.96
C GLN A 131 -7.24 -7.07 -10.55
N LYS A 132 -7.71 -8.07 -9.80
CA LYS A 132 -8.78 -9.00 -10.23
C LYS A 132 -10.18 -8.47 -9.93
N LYS A 133 -10.28 -7.33 -9.25
CA LYS A 133 -11.53 -6.65 -8.88
C LYS A 133 -11.76 -5.46 -9.79
#